data_AF-A0A1Y6HKV1-F1
#
_entry.id   AF-A0A1Y6HKV1-F1
#
_cell.length_a   1.000
_cell.length_b   1.000
_cell.length_c   1.000
_cell.angle_alpha   90.00
_cell.angle_beta   90.00
_cell.angle_gamma   90.00
#
_symmetry.space_group_name_H-M   'P 1'
#
loop_
_entity.id
_entity.type
_entity.pdbx_description
1 polymer ?
#
loop_
_entity_poly.entity_id
_entity_poly.type
_entity_poly.pdbx_seq_one_letter_code
_entity_poly.pdbx_strand_id
1 'polypeptide(L)'
;MEAKLGAYIDCFNCVDAQVHTGAKHCACGMDDPVVGSAGRESGMTCPYDIDDCAMKECDALASAAVAADPSLPKLDAAAWRDHDALGNL
;
A
#
# COMPACT_ATOMS: atom_id res chain seq x y z
N MET A 1 18.93 -9.89 9.08
CA MET A 1 18.83 -8.49 8.59
C MET A 1 18.14 -8.43 7.23
N GLU A 2 18.67 -9.08 6.20
CA GLU A 2 18.06 -9.05 4.85
C GLU A 2 16.62 -9.58 4.80
N ALA A 3 16.33 -10.71 5.45
CA ALA A 3 14.98 -11.25 5.52
C ALA A 3 13.97 -10.30 6.20
N LYS A 4 14.42 -9.56 7.22
CA LYS A 4 13.58 -8.60 7.97
C LYS A 4 13.23 -7.38 7.11
N LEU A 5 14.24 -6.82 6.43
CA LEU A 5 14.04 -5.72 5.49
C LEU A 5 13.17 -6.14 4.31
N GLY A 6 13.37 -7.36 3.79
CA GLY A 6 12.55 -7.94 2.72
C GLY A 6 11.07 -8.01 3.11
N ALA A 7 10.76 -8.52 4.30
CA ALA A 7 9.38 -8.59 4.78
C ALA A 7 8.70 -7.21 4.90
N TYR A 8 9.42 -6.19 5.35
CA TYR A 8 8.89 -4.82 5.35
C TYR A 8 8.64 -4.29 3.93
N ILE A 9 9.59 -4.50 3.02
CA ILE A 9 9.45 -4.13 1.60
C ILE A 9 8.25 -4.85 0.96
N ASP A 10 8.05 -6.14 1.27
CA ASP A 10 6.95 -6.93 0.71
C ASP A 10 5.58 -6.43 1.22
N CYS A 11 5.46 -6.05 2.49
CA CYS A 11 4.27 -5.34 2.98
C CYS A 11 3.99 -4.07 2.16
N PHE A 12 4.99 -3.17 2.00
CA PHE A 12 4.80 -1.90 1.29
C PHE A 12 4.42 -2.13 -0.18
N ASN A 13 5.12 -3.04 -0.85
CA ASN A 13 4.87 -3.36 -2.25
C ASN A 13 3.47 -3.96 -2.46
N CYS A 14 2.96 -4.76 -1.52
CA CYS A 14 1.61 -5.31 -1.61
C CYS A 14 0.56 -4.19 -1.60
N VAL A 15 0.69 -3.24 -0.68
CA VAL A 15 -0.23 -2.10 -0.55
C VAL A 15 -0.09 -1.14 -1.73
N ASP A 16 1.13 -0.77 -2.12
CA ASP A 16 1.42 0.14 -3.24
C ASP A 16 0.93 -0.40 -4.59
N ALA A 17 1.07 -1.71 -4.84
CA ALA A 17 0.63 -2.33 -6.10
C ALA A 17 -0.88 -2.18 -6.33
N GLN A 18 -1.69 -2.21 -5.26
CA GLN A 18 -3.14 -2.03 -5.36
C GLN A 18 -3.51 -0.58 -5.64
N VAL A 19 -2.87 0.37 -4.95
CA VAL A 19 -3.02 1.80 -5.21
C VAL A 19 -2.65 2.14 -6.65
N HIS A 20 -1.51 1.63 -7.14
CA HIS A 20 -1.08 1.83 -8.52
C HIS A 20 -2.02 1.18 -9.54
N THR A 21 -2.60 0.02 -9.22
CA THR A 21 -3.60 -0.64 -10.09
C THR A 21 -4.87 0.20 -10.17
N GLY A 22 -5.35 0.72 -9.04
CA GLY A 22 -6.50 1.63 -8.98
C GLY A 22 -6.24 2.91 -9.79
N ALA A 23 -5.11 3.58 -9.55
CA ALA A 23 -4.74 4.80 -10.26
C ALA A 23 -4.64 4.60 -11.78
N LYS A 24 -4.09 3.48 -12.24
CA LYS A 24 -4.05 3.12 -13.67
C LYS A 24 -5.45 2.93 -14.25
N HIS A 25 -6.36 2.29 -13.51
CA HIS A 25 -7.75 2.11 -13.94
C HIS A 25 -8.44 3.47 -14.16
N CYS A 26 -8.18 4.42 -13.27
CA CYS A 26 -8.71 5.79 -13.34
C CYS A 26 -8.16 6.59 -14.50
N ALA A 27 -6.85 6.52 -14.72
CA ALA A 27 -6.20 7.24 -15.80
C ALA A 27 -6.58 6.68 -17.18
N CYS A 28 -6.91 5.38 -17.29
CA CYS A 28 -7.27 4.74 -18.55
C CYS A 28 -8.55 5.31 -19.19
N GLY A 29 -9.45 5.90 -18.37
CA GLY A 29 -10.67 6.57 -18.83
C GLY A 29 -10.52 8.06 -19.13
N MET A 30 -9.32 8.64 -18.96
CA MET A 30 -9.08 10.07 -19.16
C MET A 30 -8.41 10.32 -20.51
N ASP A 31 -9.08 11.06 -21.40
CA ASP A 31 -8.49 11.54 -22.66
C ASP A 31 -7.32 12.51 -22.42
N ASP A 32 -7.37 13.27 -21.33
CA ASP A 32 -6.27 14.11 -20.81
C ASP A 32 -6.28 14.07 -19.27
N PRO A 33 -5.23 13.55 -18.62
CA PRO A 33 -5.17 13.45 -17.16
C PRO A 33 -5.07 14.80 -16.44
N VAL A 34 -4.71 15.90 -17.12
CA VAL A 34 -4.68 17.26 -16.57
C VAL A 34 -6.07 17.90 -16.59
N VAL A 35 -6.88 17.59 -17.61
CA VAL A 35 -8.25 18.12 -17.77
C VAL A 35 -9.27 17.27 -17.00
N GLY A 36 -8.93 16.02 -16.71
CA GLY A 36 -9.81 15.07 -16.03
C GLY A 36 -10.82 14.42 -17.00
N SER A 37 -11.63 13.51 -16.49
CA SER A 37 -12.65 12.83 -17.27
C SER A 37 -13.78 13.78 -17.68
N ALA A 38 -14.53 13.44 -18.74
CA ALA A 38 -15.60 14.27 -19.29
C ALA A 38 -16.84 14.43 -18.39
N GLY A 39 -16.79 13.97 -17.13
CA GLY A 39 -17.84 14.09 -16.13
C GLY A 39 -19.09 13.25 -16.42
N ARG A 40 -18.97 12.20 -17.25
CA ARG A 40 -20.09 11.32 -17.65
C ARG A 40 -20.03 9.91 -17.06
N GLU A 41 -19.05 9.66 -16.18
CA GLU A 41 -18.95 8.41 -15.45
C GLU A 41 -20.16 8.24 -14.50
N SER A 42 -20.97 7.20 -14.71
CA SER A 42 -22.11 6.85 -13.84
C SER A 42 -21.72 5.98 -12.63
N GLY A 43 -20.43 5.93 -12.31
CA GLY A 43 -19.87 5.09 -11.25
C GLY A 43 -18.36 4.98 -11.42
N MET A 44 -17.63 6.01 -11.00
CA MET A 44 -16.17 5.99 -11.02
C MET A 44 -15.66 5.27 -9.77
N THR A 45 -15.29 4.00 -9.90
CA THR A 45 -14.46 3.30 -8.89
C THR A 45 -13.01 3.72 -9.08
N CYS A 46 -12.63 4.79 -8.41
CA CYS A 46 -11.31 5.38 -8.43
C CYS A 46 -10.96 5.98 -7.09
N PRO A 47 -9.87 5.57 -6.39
CA PRO A 47 -8.93 4.45 -6.55
C PRO A 47 -9.46 3.11 -5.96
N TYR A 48 -8.67 2.03 -6.06
CA TYR A 48 -8.93 0.82 -5.24
C TYR A 48 -8.64 1.21 -3.80
N ASP A 49 -9.60 1.06 -2.90
CA ASP A 49 -9.34 1.20 -1.47
C ASP A 49 -8.24 0.20 -1.10
N ILE A 50 -7.30 0.61 -0.25
CA ILE A 50 -6.45 -0.36 0.44
C ILE A 50 -7.41 -1.15 1.31
N ASP A 51 -7.81 -2.32 0.83
CA ASP A 51 -8.85 -3.08 1.49
C ASP A 51 -8.32 -3.76 2.77
N ASP A 52 -9.26 -4.17 3.63
CA ASP A 52 -8.95 -4.86 4.87
C ASP A 52 -8.10 -6.14 4.67
N CYS A 53 -8.14 -6.74 3.48
CA CYS A 53 -7.32 -7.91 3.17
C CYS A 53 -5.86 -7.52 2.94
N ALA A 54 -5.61 -6.44 2.19
CA ALA A 54 -4.28 -5.89 1.97
C ALA A 54 -3.60 -5.47 3.30
N MET A 55 -4.36 -4.77 4.15
CA MET A 55 -3.86 -4.38 5.48
C MET A 55 -3.56 -5.59 6.36
N LYS A 56 -4.43 -6.61 6.38
CA LYS A 56 -4.18 -7.85 7.15
C LYS A 56 -2.94 -8.61 6.69
N GLU A 57 -2.67 -8.63 5.38
CA GLU A 57 -1.51 -9.30 4.84
C GLU A 57 -0.22 -8.54 5.17
N CYS A 58 -0.23 -7.21 5.07
CA CYS A 58 0.87 -6.40 5.57
C CYS A 58 1.08 -6.56 7.09
N ASP A 59 0.01 -6.53 7.90
CA ASP A 59 0.06 -6.72 9.36
C ASP A 59 0.77 -8.04 9.74
N ALA A 60 0.45 -9.12 9.03
CA ALA A 60 1.06 -10.42 9.26
C ALA A 60 2.57 -10.41 8.94
N LEU A 61 2.95 -9.80 7.81
CA LEU A 61 4.36 -9.67 7.41
C LEU A 61 5.15 -8.78 8.37
N ALA A 62 4.60 -7.62 8.74
CA ALA A 62 5.22 -6.67 9.66
C ALA A 62 5.39 -7.27 11.06
N SER A 63 4.37 -7.98 11.56
CA SER A 63 4.41 -8.65 12.86
C SER A 63 5.44 -9.78 12.90
N ALA A 64 5.49 -10.61 11.85
CA ALA A 64 6.49 -11.66 11.71
C ALA A 64 7.91 -11.10 11.63
N ALA A 65 8.09 -9.98 10.90
CA ALA A 65 9.36 -9.28 10.81
C ALA A 65 9.81 -8.79 12.19
N VAL A 66 8.97 -8.09 12.96
CA VAL A 66 9.32 -7.58 14.31
C VAL A 66 9.84 -8.67 15.24
N ALA A 67 9.22 -9.84 15.22
CA ALA A 67 9.58 -10.98 16.06
C ALA A 67 10.87 -11.70 15.63
N ALA A 68 11.40 -11.40 14.44
CA ALA A 68 12.57 -12.07 13.90
C ALA A 68 13.90 -11.50 14.45
N ASP A 69 14.88 -12.39 14.63
CA ASP A 69 16.25 -12.03 14.97
C ASP A 69 17.10 -11.65 13.74
N PRO A 70 18.07 -10.73 13.89
CA PRO A 70 18.32 -9.93 15.09
C PRO A 70 17.27 -8.83 15.27
N SER A 71 17.07 -8.40 16.52
CA SER A 71 16.32 -7.17 16.81
C SER A 71 16.95 -5.96 16.09
N LEU A 72 16.12 -5.19 15.39
CA LEU A 72 16.52 -4.00 14.63
C LEU A 72 15.59 -2.83 14.97
N PRO A 73 15.60 -2.34 16.23
CA PRO A 73 14.53 -1.49 16.78
C PRO A 73 14.31 -0.18 16.03
N LYS A 74 15.34 0.38 15.38
CA LYS A 74 15.19 1.57 14.52
C LYS A 74 14.46 1.28 13.22
N LEU A 75 14.73 0.12 12.61
CA LEU A 75 14.04 -0.33 11.41
C LEU A 75 12.59 -0.67 11.74
N ASP A 76 12.39 -1.42 12.84
CA ASP A 76 11.07 -1.83 13.30
C ASP A 76 10.17 -0.61 13.59
N ALA A 77 10.72 0.42 14.25
CA ALA A 77 9.99 1.67 14.52
C ALA A 77 9.70 2.51 13.26
N ALA A 78 10.56 2.44 12.23
CA ALA A 78 10.29 3.11 10.96
C ALA A 78 9.15 2.40 10.20
N ALA A 79 9.22 1.08 10.09
CA ALA A 79 8.20 0.28 9.42
C ALA A 79 6.81 0.45 10.05
N TRP A 80 6.71 0.51 11.39
CA TRP A 80 5.43 0.76 12.06
C TRP A 80 4.86 2.15 11.81
N ARG A 81 5.70 3.19 11.71
CA ARG A 81 5.20 4.54 11.38
C ARG A 81 4.61 4.59 9.98
N ASP A 82 5.28 3.94 9.03
CA ASP A 82 4.80 3.88 7.66
C ASP A 82 3.53 3.00 7.57
N HIS A 83 3.44 1.90 8.33
CA HIS A 83 2.22 1.10 8.47
C HIS A 83 1.04 1.91 9.03
N ASP A 84 1.25 2.64 10.13
CA ASP A 84 0.20 3.48 10.74
C ASP A 84 -0.26 4.58 9.77
N ALA A 85 0.63 5.10 8.93
CA ALA A 85 0.26 6.07 7.90
C ALA A 85 -0.66 5.43 6.84
N LEU A 86 -0.45 4.16 6.48
CA LEU A 86 -1.31 3.43 5.53
C LEU A 86 -2.71 3.16 6.09
N GLY A 87 -2.83 2.81 7.38
CA GLY A 87 -4.13 2.56 8.02
C GLY A 87 -4.98 3.80 8.29
N ASN A 88 -4.46 5.01 8.01
CA ASN A 88 -5.14 6.29 8.21
C ASN A 88 -5.37 7.07 6.89
N LEU A 89 -5.15 6.43 5.73
CA LEU A 89 -5.51 6.96 4.40
C LEU A 89 -7.01 6.88 4.16
#